data_AF-N1VLR3-F1
#
_entry.id   AF-N1VLR3-F1
#
_cell.length_a   1.000
_cell.length_b   1.000
_cell.length_c   1.000
_cell.angle_alpha   90.00
_cell.angle_beta   90.00
_cell.angle_gamma   90.00
#
_symmetry.space_group_name_H-M   'P 1'
#
loop_
_entity.id
_entity.type
_entity.pdbx_description
1 polymer ?
#
loop_
_entity_poly.entity_id
_entity_poly.type
_entity_poly.pdbx_seq_one_letter_code
_entity_poly.pdbx_strand_id
1 'polypeptide(L)'
;MKEDILEQMTYDWLVSQPGIFAKLNIKFKPTADILGYNNSKHSVPSDIDILAKNLIDPAAPILSVTCKSWQSGFNADYFSQNLISNRDKEIGGKPIWKHFRELVDNIWNLAFIKSIKNEVGEFQKLHYILAITKFEGQSNAQHFVNNDSFLKIFKENGIDVTFQILTVKEMADSILNRTNNTLEPTDFARLIQVLKAGGVI
;
A
#
# COMPACT_ATOMS: atom_id res chain seq x y z
N MET A 1 -12.31 -1.23 16.36
CA MET A 1 -12.80 -1.37 14.96
C MET A 1 -11.98 -2.51 14.38
N LYS A 2 -12.62 -3.52 13.78
CA LYS A 2 -11.88 -4.64 13.17
C LYS A 2 -11.22 -4.11 11.89
N GLU A 3 -9.96 -4.45 11.67
CA GLU A 3 -9.23 -4.08 10.45
C GLU A 3 -9.95 -4.63 9.21
N ASP A 4 -9.80 -3.95 8.06
CA ASP A 4 -10.38 -4.43 6.81
C ASP A 4 -9.82 -5.82 6.50
N ILE A 5 -10.64 -6.72 5.97
CA ILE A 5 -10.22 -8.11 5.69
C ILE A 5 -9.04 -8.12 4.71
N LEU A 6 -8.98 -7.19 3.75
CA LEU A 6 -7.86 -7.07 2.82
C LEU A 6 -6.57 -6.70 3.55
N GLU A 7 -6.63 -5.80 4.54
CA GLU A 7 -5.47 -5.43 5.36
C GLU A 7 -4.93 -6.65 6.11
N GLN A 8 -5.80 -7.43 6.74
CA GLN A 8 -5.40 -8.66 7.44
C GLN A 8 -4.80 -9.70 6.48
N MET A 9 -5.41 -9.90 5.31
CA MET A 9 -4.90 -10.84 4.31
C MET A 9 -3.52 -10.42 3.79
N THR A 10 -3.33 -9.13 3.51
CA THR A 10 -2.05 -8.62 3.03
C THR A 10 -0.99 -8.66 4.13
N TYR A 11 -1.36 -8.39 5.38
CA TYR A 11 -0.47 -8.57 6.54
C TYR A 11 0.00 -10.02 6.64
N ASP A 12 -0.93 -10.97 6.66
CA ASP A 12 -0.65 -12.40 6.74
C ASP A 12 0.22 -12.88 5.58
N TRP A 13 -0.04 -12.38 4.37
CA TRP A 13 0.78 -12.68 3.20
C TRP A 13 2.21 -12.15 3.35
N LEU A 14 2.38 -10.92 3.85
CA LEU A 14 3.71 -10.32 4.09
C LEU A 14 4.50 -11.09 5.15
N VAL A 15 3.94 -11.30 6.35
CA VAL A 15 4.66 -11.93 7.47
C VAL A 15 4.86 -13.43 7.28
N SER A 16 4.18 -14.05 6.30
CA SER A 16 4.50 -15.42 5.88
C SER A 16 5.83 -15.53 5.14
N GLN A 17 6.42 -14.41 4.70
CA GLN A 17 7.70 -14.37 4.00
C GLN A 17 8.86 -14.30 5.01
N PRO A 18 9.99 -15.00 4.75
CA PRO A 18 11.12 -15.01 5.67
C PRO A 18 11.67 -13.61 5.99
N GLY A 19 11.79 -13.31 7.29
CA GLY A 19 12.42 -12.09 7.77
C GLY A 19 11.57 -10.83 7.69
N ILE A 20 10.33 -10.91 7.21
CA ILE A 20 9.42 -9.77 7.16
C ILE A 20 8.73 -9.56 8.51
N PHE A 21 8.87 -8.35 9.04
CA PHE A 21 8.14 -7.85 10.19
C PHE A 21 7.26 -6.70 9.74
N ALA A 22 6.01 -6.67 10.20
CA ALA A 22 5.03 -5.70 9.76
C ALA A 22 4.29 -5.07 10.95
N LYS A 23 3.87 -3.82 10.79
CA LYS A 23 3.03 -3.08 11.72
C LYS A 23 1.85 -2.49 10.94
N LEU A 24 0.68 -2.47 11.56
CA LEU A 24 -0.57 -2.03 10.96
C LEU A 24 -0.96 -0.63 11.42
N ASN A 25 -1.73 0.06 10.59
CA ASN A 25 -2.44 1.28 10.96
C ASN A 25 -1.54 2.41 11.48
N ILE A 26 -0.47 2.74 10.74
CA ILE A 26 0.45 3.84 11.10
C ILE A 26 -0.15 5.17 10.68
N LYS A 27 -0.61 5.95 11.66
CA LYS A 27 -1.22 7.25 11.40
C LYS A 27 -0.17 8.29 11.02
N PHE A 28 -0.45 9.05 9.97
CA PHE A 28 0.35 10.20 9.58
C PHE A 28 -0.54 11.40 9.25
N LYS A 29 -0.02 12.58 9.56
CA LYS A 29 -0.60 13.85 9.12
C LYS A 29 0.47 14.94 9.08
N PRO A 30 0.32 15.93 8.20
CA PRO A 30 1.17 17.10 8.24
C PRO A 30 1.10 17.80 9.58
N THR A 31 2.23 18.35 9.99
CA THR A 31 2.43 19.05 11.25
C THR A 31 2.87 20.49 10.96
N ALA A 32 2.72 21.39 11.94
CA ALA A 32 2.92 22.83 11.74
C ALA A 32 4.37 23.22 11.37
N ASP A 33 5.33 22.33 11.57
CA ASP A 33 6.72 22.46 11.16
C ASP A 33 6.93 22.27 9.64
N ILE A 34 5.95 21.73 8.91
CA ILE A 34 6.03 21.57 7.45
C ILE A 34 5.60 22.87 6.76
N LEU A 35 6.46 23.41 5.90
CA LEU A 35 6.16 24.61 5.11
C LEU A 35 4.88 24.40 4.28
N GLY A 36 3.98 25.39 4.31
CA GLY A 36 2.68 25.32 3.63
C GLY A 36 1.59 24.61 4.42
N TYR A 37 1.86 24.19 5.67
CA TYR A 37 0.85 23.64 6.56
C TYR A 37 -0.37 24.56 6.70
N ASN A 38 -1.57 23.98 6.57
CA ASN A 38 -2.83 24.64 6.78
C ASN A 38 -3.74 23.72 7.62
N ASN A 39 -4.14 24.18 8.81
CA ASN A 39 -4.94 23.38 9.74
C ASN A 39 -6.29 22.94 9.15
N SER A 40 -6.96 23.75 8.34
CA SER A 40 -8.25 23.36 7.74
C SER A 40 -8.10 22.26 6.69
N LYS A 41 -6.94 22.17 6.04
CA LYS A 41 -6.64 21.17 5.02
C LYS A 41 -5.92 19.93 5.57
N HIS A 42 -5.19 20.05 6.69
CA HIS A 42 -4.28 19.02 7.20
C HIS A 42 -4.64 18.50 8.60
N SER A 43 -5.86 18.72 9.07
CA SER A 43 -6.32 18.29 10.39
C SER A 43 -6.66 16.80 10.47
N VAL A 44 -7.12 16.20 9.37
CA VAL A 44 -7.64 14.82 9.34
C VAL A 44 -6.52 13.85 8.94
N PRO A 45 -6.06 12.94 9.83
CA PRO A 45 -5.00 12.01 9.52
C PRO A 45 -5.34 11.05 8.38
N SER A 46 -4.30 10.57 7.72
CA SER A 46 -4.30 9.39 6.88
C SER A 46 -3.56 8.27 7.60
N ASP A 47 -3.72 7.05 7.13
CA ASP A 47 -3.08 5.87 7.70
C ASP A 47 -2.24 5.17 6.62
N ILE A 48 -1.08 4.64 7.02
CA ILE A 48 -0.36 3.61 6.28
C ILE A 48 -0.93 2.30 6.78
N ASP A 49 -1.63 1.59 5.91
CA ASP A 49 -2.37 0.39 6.31
C ASP A 49 -1.41 -0.68 6.84
N ILE A 50 -0.29 -0.90 6.14
CA ILE A 50 0.79 -1.81 6.59
C ILE A 50 2.16 -1.19 6.30
N LEU A 51 3.03 -1.18 7.30
CA LEU A 51 4.45 -0.86 7.15
C LEU A 51 5.26 -2.11 7.47
N ALA A 52 6.09 -2.58 6.54
CA ALA A 52 6.88 -3.78 6.69
C ALA A 52 8.36 -3.57 6.36
N LYS A 53 9.21 -4.37 7.00
CA LYS A 53 10.67 -4.33 6.83
C LYS A 53 11.23 -5.75 6.86
N ASN A 54 12.18 -6.03 5.97
CA ASN A 54 12.98 -7.24 6.06
C ASN A 54 14.13 -7.02 7.05
N LEU A 55 14.23 -7.86 8.08
CA LEU A 55 15.32 -7.80 9.07
C LEU A 55 16.49 -8.76 8.73
N ILE A 56 16.30 -9.67 7.78
CA ILE A 56 17.34 -10.60 7.31
C ILE A 56 18.15 -9.99 6.15
N ASP A 57 17.49 -9.23 5.28
CA ASP A 57 18.13 -8.46 4.21
C ASP A 57 18.04 -6.95 4.51
N PRO A 58 19.08 -6.35 5.11
CA PRO A 58 19.10 -4.92 5.41
C PRO A 58 19.10 -4.02 4.17
N ALA A 59 19.42 -4.56 2.99
CA ALA A 59 19.43 -3.80 1.74
C ALA A 59 18.04 -3.77 1.07
N ALA A 60 17.11 -4.61 1.53
CA ALA A 60 15.74 -4.62 1.07
C ALA A 60 15.05 -3.26 1.32
N PRO A 61 14.17 -2.81 0.41
CA PRO A 61 13.41 -1.59 0.61
C PRO A 61 12.47 -1.72 1.81
N ILE A 62 12.13 -0.59 2.42
CA ILE A 62 10.97 -0.52 3.31
C ILE A 62 9.72 -0.77 2.47
N LEU A 63 8.79 -1.58 2.95
CA LEU A 63 7.53 -1.86 2.28
C LEU A 63 6.43 -1.02 2.92
N SER A 64 5.79 -0.17 2.13
CA SER A 64 4.57 0.53 2.56
C SER A 64 3.40 0.01 1.76
N VAL A 65 2.34 -0.41 2.44
CA VAL A 65 1.14 -0.94 1.79
C VAL A 65 -0.05 -0.02 2.03
N THR A 66 -0.79 0.21 0.96
CA THR A 66 -2.15 0.77 1.02
C THR A 66 -3.14 -0.24 0.46
N CYS A 67 -4.18 -0.54 1.21
CA CYS A 67 -5.24 -1.48 0.88
C CYS A 67 -6.46 -0.72 0.34
N LYS A 68 -7.01 -1.18 -0.80
CA LYS A 68 -8.28 -0.68 -1.37
C LYS A 68 -9.20 -1.87 -1.66
N SER A 69 -10.10 -2.17 -0.74
CA SER A 69 -11.07 -3.27 -0.79
C SER A 69 -12.31 -2.98 -1.66
N TRP A 70 -12.17 -2.21 -2.74
CA TRP A 70 -13.29 -1.80 -3.59
C TRP A 70 -13.91 -2.99 -4.33
N GLN A 71 -15.22 -3.17 -4.15
CA GLN A 71 -15.96 -4.33 -4.66
C GLN A 71 -16.03 -4.37 -6.20
N SER A 72 -16.14 -3.20 -6.84
CA SER A 72 -16.08 -3.07 -8.31
C SER A 72 -14.68 -3.33 -8.86
N GLY A 73 -13.65 -3.31 -8.01
CA GLY A 73 -12.25 -3.39 -8.39
C GLY A 73 -11.56 -2.04 -8.48
N PHE A 74 -10.25 -2.06 -8.68
CA PHE A 74 -9.39 -0.90 -8.85
C PHE A 74 -9.14 -0.61 -10.33
N ASN A 75 -9.33 0.65 -10.74
CA ASN A 75 -9.10 1.10 -12.10
C ASN A 75 -7.83 1.95 -12.17
N ALA A 76 -6.71 1.30 -12.45
CA ALA A 76 -5.40 1.95 -12.44
C ALA A 76 -5.31 3.09 -13.46
N ASP A 77 -5.88 2.92 -14.66
CA ASP A 77 -5.84 3.94 -15.71
C ASP A 77 -6.62 5.19 -15.30
N TYR A 78 -7.83 4.97 -14.76
CA TYR A 78 -8.66 6.05 -14.27
C TYR A 78 -7.98 6.83 -13.15
N PHE A 79 -7.40 6.15 -12.15
CA PHE A 79 -6.73 6.82 -11.05
C PHE A 79 -5.45 7.53 -11.51
N SER A 80 -4.65 6.91 -12.37
CA SER A 80 -3.42 7.50 -12.91
C SER A 80 -3.68 8.83 -13.63
N GLN A 81 -4.78 8.92 -14.38
CA GLN A 81 -5.16 10.13 -15.10
C GLN A 81 -5.76 11.20 -14.18
N ASN A 82 -6.72 10.81 -13.32
CA ASN A 82 -7.53 11.77 -12.58
C ASN A 82 -6.86 12.27 -11.29
N LEU A 83 -5.94 11.50 -10.71
CA LEU A 83 -5.20 11.93 -9.51
C LEU A 83 -4.39 13.20 -9.74
N ILE A 84 -3.90 13.40 -10.97
CA ILE A 84 -3.12 14.57 -11.37
C ILE A 84 -4.00 15.61 -12.03
N SER A 85 -4.65 15.26 -13.14
CA SER A 85 -5.30 16.25 -14.02
C SER A 85 -6.68 16.71 -13.53
N ASN A 86 -7.37 15.89 -12.74
CA ASN A 86 -8.75 16.15 -12.29
C ASN A 86 -8.87 15.93 -10.77
N ARG A 87 -7.88 16.42 -10.02
CA ARG A 87 -7.68 16.04 -8.62
C ARG A 87 -8.90 16.27 -7.72
N ASP A 88 -9.70 17.31 -8.00
CA ASP A 88 -10.89 17.66 -7.20
C ASP A 88 -12.16 16.89 -7.59
N LYS A 89 -12.10 16.01 -8.60
CA LYS A 89 -13.21 15.13 -8.96
C LYS A 89 -13.59 14.24 -7.78
N GLU A 90 -14.87 14.20 -7.44
CA GLU A 90 -15.37 13.43 -6.29
C GLU A 90 -15.61 11.95 -6.60
N ILE A 91 -15.13 11.08 -5.71
CA ILE A 91 -15.35 9.63 -5.76
C ILE A 91 -15.53 9.12 -4.33
N GLY A 92 -16.66 8.46 -4.06
CA GLY A 92 -16.99 7.98 -2.73
C GLY A 92 -17.11 9.13 -1.71
N GLY A 93 -17.68 10.27 -2.15
CA GLY A 93 -17.94 11.44 -1.29
C GLY A 93 -16.70 12.26 -0.92
N LYS A 94 -15.55 12.06 -1.56
CA LYS A 94 -14.36 12.90 -1.38
C LYS A 94 -13.57 13.10 -2.68
N PRO A 95 -12.82 14.21 -2.82
CA PRO A 95 -11.89 14.43 -3.93
C PRO A 95 -10.93 13.25 -4.15
N ILE A 96 -10.66 12.89 -5.41
CA ILE A 96 -9.88 11.71 -5.77
C ILE A 96 -8.48 11.72 -5.16
N TRP A 97 -7.83 12.89 -5.12
CA TRP A 97 -6.48 13.05 -4.55
C TRP A 97 -6.41 12.68 -3.07
N LYS A 98 -7.54 12.76 -2.34
CA LYS A 98 -7.58 12.43 -0.92
C LYS A 98 -7.47 10.93 -0.63
N HIS A 99 -7.58 10.07 -1.65
CA HIS A 99 -7.41 8.62 -1.50
C HIS A 99 -5.94 8.18 -1.53
N PHE A 100 -5.05 9.04 -2.07
CA PHE A 100 -3.63 8.78 -2.28
C PHE A 100 -2.81 10.06 -2.04
N ARG A 101 -3.02 10.72 -0.90
CA ARG A 101 -2.51 12.09 -0.64
C ARG A 101 -0.99 12.13 -0.71
N GLU A 102 -0.36 11.11 -0.16
CA GLU A 102 1.07 10.86 -0.14
C GLU A 102 1.69 10.69 -1.53
N LEU A 103 0.91 10.32 -2.54
CA LEU A 103 1.40 10.15 -3.92
C LEU A 103 1.34 11.44 -4.75
N VAL A 104 0.53 12.42 -4.35
CA VAL A 104 0.19 13.58 -5.21
C VAL A 104 0.27 14.94 -4.52
N ASP A 105 0.55 14.97 -3.22
CA ASP A 105 0.66 16.21 -2.46
C ASP A 105 1.93 16.21 -1.62
N ASN A 106 2.81 17.18 -1.88
CA ASN A 106 4.14 17.22 -1.28
C ASN A 106 4.09 17.33 0.26
N ILE A 107 3.12 18.07 0.81
CA ILE A 107 3.01 18.24 2.26
C ILE A 107 2.60 16.92 2.93
N TRP A 108 1.71 16.16 2.29
CA TRP A 108 1.33 14.82 2.74
C TRP A 108 2.45 13.81 2.53
N ASN A 109 3.20 13.90 1.44
CA ASN A 109 4.35 13.03 1.19
C ASN A 109 5.46 13.21 2.25
N LEU A 110 5.78 14.46 2.61
CA LEU A 110 6.72 14.76 3.70
C LEU A 110 6.26 14.18 5.03
N ALA A 111 4.97 14.31 5.35
CA ALA A 111 4.39 13.73 6.55
C ALA A 111 4.43 12.20 6.56
N PHE A 112 4.14 11.58 5.41
CA PHE A 112 4.23 10.14 5.19
C PHE A 112 5.65 9.62 5.41
N ILE A 113 6.64 10.23 4.76
CA ILE A 113 8.07 9.88 4.91
C ILE A 113 8.51 10.06 6.37
N LYS A 114 8.17 11.19 7.01
CA LYS A 114 8.48 11.44 8.43
C LYS A 114 7.88 10.36 9.33
N SER A 115 6.65 9.93 9.05
CA SER A 115 5.99 8.87 9.81
C SER A 115 6.72 7.53 9.66
N ILE A 116 7.15 7.17 8.45
CA ILE A 116 7.95 5.96 8.24
C ILE A 116 9.28 6.07 8.99
N LYS A 117 9.98 7.20 8.90
CA LYS A 117 11.27 7.41 9.60
C LYS A 117 11.16 7.23 11.11
N ASN A 118 10.05 7.68 11.70
CA ASN A 118 9.81 7.50 13.14
C ASN A 118 9.66 6.02 13.53
N GLU A 119 9.17 5.17 12.63
CA GLU A 119 8.94 3.74 12.89
C GLU A 119 10.18 2.89 12.59
N VAL A 120 10.92 3.20 11.52
CA VAL A 120 11.99 2.31 11.00
C VAL A 120 13.39 2.91 10.97
N GLY A 121 13.53 4.19 11.36
CA GLY A 121 14.75 4.97 11.21
C GLY A 121 14.94 5.53 9.79
N GLU A 122 16.13 6.05 9.51
CA GLU A 122 16.48 6.56 8.18
C GLU A 122 16.41 5.45 7.12
N PHE A 123 15.83 5.78 5.96
CA PHE A 123 15.72 4.88 4.81
C PHE A 123 15.81 5.69 3.53
N GLN A 124 16.27 5.04 2.46
CA GLN A 124 16.37 5.64 1.12
C GLN A 124 15.54 4.90 0.08
N LYS A 125 15.26 3.61 0.29
CA LYS A 125 14.51 2.78 -0.65
C LYS A 125 13.14 2.44 -0.08
N LEU A 126 12.11 2.72 -0.86
CA LEU A 126 10.72 2.42 -0.55
C LEU A 126 10.12 1.57 -1.67
N HIS A 127 9.41 0.52 -1.30
CA HIS A 127 8.55 -0.21 -2.20
C HIS A 127 7.11 0.01 -1.76
N TYR A 128 6.37 0.78 -2.56
CA TYR A 128 4.99 1.11 -2.33
C TYR A 128 4.09 0.05 -2.98
N ILE A 129 3.30 -0.64 -2.17
CA ILE A 129 2.39 -1.69 -2.61
C ILE A 129 0.96 -1.18 -2.48
N LEU A 130 0.23 -1.16 -3.59
CA LEU A 130 -1.21 -0.97 -3.59
C LEU A 130 -1.89 -2.35 -3.60
N ALA A 131 -2.34 -2.81 -2.43
CA ALA A 131 -3.09 -4.04 -2.30
C ALA A 131 -4.55 -3.82 -2.68
N ILE A 132 -5.08 -4.63 -3.58
CA ILE A 132 -6.44 -4.50 -4.11
C ILE A 132 -7.16 -5.85 -4.15
N THR A 133 -8.49 -5.83 -4.11
CA THR A 133 -9.29 -7.05 -4.31
C THR A 133 -9.05 -7.62 -5.72
N LYS A 134 -9.23 -6.79 -6.74
CA LYS A 134 -9.10 -7.12 -8.17
C LYS A 134 -9.00 -5.84 -9.01
N PHE A 135 -8.57 -5.96 -10.26
CA PHE A 135 -8.73 -4.88 -11.24
C PHE A 135 -10.19 -4.72 -11.68
N GLU A 136 -10.56 -3.48 -12.02
CA GLU A 136 -11.81 -3.19 -12.72
C GLU A 136 -11.62 -3.39 -14.24
N GLY A 137 -12.48 -4.21 -14.84
CA GLY A 137 -12.48 -4.43 -16.29
C GLY A 137 -11.14 -4.97 -16.82
N GLN A 138 -10.60 -4.30 -17.85
CA GLN A 138 -9.32 -4.62 -18.49
C GLN A 138 -8.16 -3.75 -17.99
N SER A 139 -8.35 -3.02 -16.89
CA SER A 139 -7.30 -2.16 -16.35
C SER A 139 -6.11 -3.00 -15.86
N ASN A 140 -4.91 -2.41 -15.92
CA ASN A 140 -3.68 -3.07 -15.49
C ASN A 140 -2.77 -2.10 -14.74
N ALA A 141 -1.73 -2.62 -14.09
CA ALA A 141 -0.88 -1.83 -13.20
C ALA A 141 -0.03 -0.75 -13.88
N GLN A 142 0.26 -0.87 -15.18
CA GLN A 142 1.43 -0.23 -15.81
C GLN A 142 1.38 1.30 -15.73
N HIS A 143 0.24 1.92 -16.02
CA HIS A 143 0.11 3.38 -16.00
C HIS A 143 0.22 3.97 -14.59
N PHE A 144 -0.18 3.20 -13.57
CA PHE A 144 -0.14 3.64 -12.19
C PHE A 144 1.26 3.49 -11.60
N VAL A 145 1.89 2.33 -11.80
CA VAL A 145 3.21 2.03 -11.19
C VAL A 145 4.35 2.81 -11.83
N ASN A 146 4.20 3.27 -13.07
CA ASN A 146 5.20 4.09 -13.77
C ASN A 146 4.80 5.57 -13.87
N ASN A 147 3.93 6.05 -12.99
CA ASN A 147 3.50 7.43 -13.04
C ASN A 147 4.64 8.38 -12.61
N ASP A 148 5.15 9.16 -13.56
CA ASP A 148 6.27 10.09 -13.33
C ASP A 148 6.00 11.11 -12.23
N SER A 149 4.75 11.52 -12.03
CA SER A 149 4.40 12.50 -10.99
C SER A 149 4.57 11.89 -9.60
N PHE A 150 4.22 10.61 -9.43
CA PHE A 150 4.40 9.91 -8.16
C PHE A 150 5.88 9.72 -7.88
N LEU A 151 6.63 9.19 -8.85
CA LEU A 151 8.08 8.98 -8.75
C LEU A 151 8.81 10.28 -8.41
N LYS A 152 8.44 11.38 -9.08
CA LYS A 152 9.05 12.70 -8.89
C LYS A 152 8.87 13.22 -7.46
N ILE A 153 7.66 13.12 -6.88
CA ILE A 153 7.39 13.60 -5.52
C ILE A 153 8.29 12.91 -4.48
N PHE A 154 8.45 11.58 -4.57
CA PHE A 154 9.34 10.87 -3.65
C PHE A 154 10.82 11.20 -3.88
N LYS A 155 11.23 11.31 -5.16
CA LYS A 155 12.60 11.66 -5.53
C LYS A 155 13.00 13.05 -5.04
N GLU A 156 12.12 14.03 -5.14
CA GLU A 156 12.34 15.40 -4.63
C GLU A 156 12.52 15.42 -3.11
N ASN A 157 11.93 14.44 -2.40
CA ASN A 157 12.09 14.26 -0.96
C ASN A 157 13.17 13.22 -0.59
N GLY A 158 14.03 12.85 -1.54
CA GLY A 158 15.22 12.02 -1.30
C GLY A 158 14.95 10.52 -1.14
N ILE A 159 13.79 10.03 -1.58
CA ILE A 159 13.42 8.61 -1.52
C ILE A 159 13.39 8.02 -2.93
N ASP A 160 14.11 6.91 -3.10
CA ASP A 160 14.01 6.03 -4.27
C ASP A 160 12.81 5.09 -4.08
N VAL A 161 11.73 5.33 -4.83
CA VAL A 161 10.48 4.60 -4.71
C VAL A 161 10.24 3.71 -5.92
N THR A 162 9.75 2.50 -5.66
CA THR A 162 9.19 1.60 -6.67
C THR A 162 7.75 1.26 -6.31
N PHE A 163 6.92 0.98 -7.31
CA PHE A 163 5.50 0.71 -7.11
C PHE A 163 5.12 -0.68 -7.59
N GLN A 164 4.21 -1.31 -6.85
CA GLN A 164 3.55 -2.56 -7.23
C GLN A 164 2.04 -2.44 -6.94
N ILE A 165 1.22 -3.05 -7.78
CA ILE A 165 -0.16 -3.38 -7.43
C ILE A 165 -0.21 -4.87 -7.14
N LEU A 166 -0.81 -5.24 -6.00
CA LEU A 166 -0.91 -6.63 -5.54
C LEU A 166 -2.37 -7.00 -5.36
N THR A 167 -2.84 -7.98 -6.11
CA THR A 167 -4.21 -8.48 -6.04
C THR A 167 -4.36 -9.61 -5.02
N VAL A 168 -5.58 -9.82 -4.50
CA VAL A 168 -5.91 -11.00 -3.69
C VAL A 168 -5.57 -12.30 -4.42
N LYS A 169 -5.79 -12.36 -5.74
CA LYS A 169 -5.45 -13.52 -6.56
C LYS A 169 -3.94 -13.78 -6.54
N GLU A 170 -3.12 -12.76 -6.75
CA GLU A 170 -1.66 -12.92 -6.72
C GLU A 170 -1.14 -13.35 -5.34
N MET A 171 -1.73 -12.84 -4.26
CA MET A 171 -1.39 -13.29 -2.90
C MET A 171 -1.75 -14.77 -2.70
N ALA A 172 -2.95 -15.19 -3.12
CA ALA A 172 -3.41 -16.57 -3.02
C ALA A 172 -2.56 -17.52 -3.89
N ASP A 173 -2.30 -17.16 -5.15
CA ASP A 173 -1.45 -17.93 -6.07
C ASP A 173 -0.03 -18.06 -5.50
N SER A 174 0.51 -16.99 -4.92
CA SER A 174 1.82 -16.99 -4.27
C SER A 174 1.89 -18.01 -3.13
N ILE A 175 0.82 -18.17 -2.36
CA ILE A 175 0.73 -19.17 -1.28
C ILE A 175 0.55 -20.58 -1.87
N LEU A 176 -0.35 -20.76 -2.84
CA LEU A 176 -0.64 -22.05 -3.47
C LEU A 176 0.57 -22.67 -4.19
N ASN A 177 1.45 -21.81 -4.74
CA ASN A 177 2.66 -22.20 -5.46
C ASN A 177 3.85 -22.51 -4.55
N ARG A 178 3.74 -22.28 -3.24
CA ARG A 178 4.75 -22.75 -2.29
C ARG A 178 4.64 -24.28 -2.26
N THR A 179 5.74 -24.95 -2.59
CA THR A 179 5.84 -26.42 -2.59
C THR A 179 6.26 -26.90 -1.21
N ASN A 180 5.30 -27.02 -0.32
CA ASN A 180 5.56 -27.41 1.06
C ASN A 180 4.35 -28.15 1.67
N ASN A 181 4.58 -29.39 2.11
CA ASN A 181 3.61 -30.17 2.89
C ASN A 181 3.51 -29.69 4.35
N THR A 182 4.12 -28.54 4.67
CA THR A 182 4.09 -27.95 6.01
C THR A 182 2.90 -27.02 6.14
N LEU A 183 2.32 -26.99 7.34
CA LEU A 183 1.25 -26.06 7.67
C LEU A 183 1.76 -24.61 7.56
N GLU A 184 1.02 -23.76 6.85
CA GLU A 184 1.38 -22.35 6.73
C GLU A 184 1.27 -21.61 8.08
N PRO A 185 2.07 -20.57 8.32
CA PRO A 185 2.17 -19.93 9.63
C PRO A 185 1.03 -18.94 9.93
N THR A 186 0.33 -18.43 8.91
CA THR A 186 -0.66 -17.35 9.04
C THR A 186 -2.07 -17.81 8.69
N ASP A 187 -3.07 -17.11 9.20
CA ASP A 187 -4.48 -17.53 9.09
C ASP A 187 -4.96 -17.48 7.64
N PHE A 188 -4.61 -16.43 6.90
CA PHE A 188 -4.92 -16.35 5.47
C PHE A 188 -4.26 -17.49 4.68
N ALA A 189 -2.98 -17.78 4.93
CA ALA A 189 -2.29 -18.85 4.21
C ALA A 189 -2.83 -20.24 4.56
N ARG A 190 -3.19 -20.49 5.82
CA ARG A 190 -3.90 -21.71 6.23
C ARG A 190 -5.28 -21.82 5.59
N LEU A 191 -6.03 -20.72 5.51
CA LEU A 191 -7.32 -20.71 4.83
C LEU A 191 -7.15 -21.13 3.37
N ILE A 192 -6.16 -20.60 2.66
CA ILE A 192 -5.84 -21.01 1.28
C ILE A 192 -5.51 -22.52 1.21
N GLN A 193 -4.72 -23.06 2.14
CA GLN A 193 -4.45 -24.51 2.21
C GLN A 193 -5.74 -25.34 2.41
N VAL A 194 -6.64 -24.90 3.30
CA VAL A 194 -7.92 -25.58 3.56
C VAL A 194 -8.82 -25.54 2.33
N LEU A 195 -8.93 -24.40 1.66
CA LEU A 195 -9.74 -24.26 0.45
C LEU A 195 -9.22 -25.16 -0.68
N LYS A 196 -7.90 -25.25 -0.86
CA LYS A 196 -7.26 -26.19 -1.80
C LYS A 196 -7.56 -27.65 -1.44
N ALA A 197 -7.37 -28.03 -0.18
CA ALA A 197 -7.62 -29.39 0.30
C ALA A 197 -9.11 -29.79 0.17
N GLY A 198 -10.03 -28.84 0.32
CA GLY A 198 -11.46 -29.03 0.15
C GLY A 198 -11.96 -28.99 -1.30
N GLY A 199 -11.09 -28.70 -2.28
CA GLY A 199 -11.46 -28.62 -3.70
C GLY A 199 -12.28 -27.38 -4.06
N VAL A 200 -12.18 -26.30 -3.28
CA VAL A 200 -12.84 -25.01 -3.58
C VAL A 200 -12.04 -24.19 -4.59
N ILE A 201 -10.71 -24.27 -4.50
CA ILE A 201 -9.73 -23.63 -5.39
C ILE A 201 -8.62 -24.60 -5.80
#